data_AF-A0A6J6DH40-F1
#
_entry.id   AF-A0A6J6DH40-F1
#
_cell.length_a   1.000
_cell.length_b   1.000
_cell.length_c   1.000
_cell.angle_alpha   90.00
_cell.angle_beta   90.00
_cell.angle_gamma   90.00
#
_symmetry.space_group_name_H-M   'P 1'
#
loop_
_entity.id
_entity.type
_entity.pdbx_description
1 polymer ?
#
loop_
_entity_poly.entity_id
_entity_poly.type
_entity_poly.pdbx_seq_one_letter_code
_entity_poly.pdbx_strand_id
1 'polypeptide(L)'
;MTDKGGTQRLGAFYAILEPGTRVYQAYGEPVVSERHRHRYELNAQLKPRLEAAGLRCSGLSPDRRLVEFIELDDHPFWVATQAHPEFKSRPDRPHPLFRDLVHAALARHEARAPHLVVVEQVGEPSVA
;
A
#
# COMPACT_ATOMS: atom_id res chain seq x y z
N MET A 1 15.19 -32.52 13.92
CA MET A 1 14.54 -31.30 13.39
C MET A 1 15.57 -30.19 13.47
N THR A 2 16.09 -29.74 12.34
CA THR A 2 17.10 -28.69 12.28
C THR A 2 16.46 -27.38 12.74
N ASP A 3 16.96 -26.83 13.84
CA ASP A 3 16.63 -25.48 14.30
C ASP A 3 17.16 -24.48 13.26
N LYS A 4 16.29 -24.12 12.32
CA LYS A 4 16.56 -23.04 11.37
C LYS A 4 16.12 -21.77 12.08
N GLY A 5 17.09 -21.02 12.60
CA GLY A 5 16.86 -19.73 13.26
C GLY A 5 15.90 -18.82 12.46
N GLY A 6 15.14 -18.02 13.19
CA GLY A 6 14.01 -17.22 12.70
C GLY A 6 12.68 -17.93 12.97
N THR A 7 11.95 -17.47 13.98
CA THR A 7 10.62 -18.00 14.33
C THR A 7 9.65 -17.72 13.19
N GLN A 8 9.02 -18.77 12.64
CA GLN A 8 7.96 -18.61 11.64
C GLN A 8 6.83 -17.77 12.21
N ARG A 9 6.56 -16.62 11.58
CA ARG A 9 5.33 -15.85 11.83
C ARG A 9 4.22 -16.44 10.99
N LEU A 10 3.23 -16.98 11.67
CA LEU A 10 2.06 -17.61 11.08
C LEU A 10 0.81 -17.13 11.81
N GLY A 11 -0.15 -16.55 11.08
CA GLY A 11 -1.40 -16.08 11.66
C GLY A 11 -1.49 -14.56 11.72
N ALA A 12 -2.40 -14.04 12.55
CA ALA A 12 -2.71 -12.61 12.62
C ALA A 12 -1.76 -11.88 13.58
N PHE A 13 -1.15 -10.79 13.12
CA PHE A 13 -0.31 -9.92 13.94
C PHE A 13 -0.77 -8.46 13.80
N TYR A 14 -0.59 -7.70 14.86
CA TYR A 14 -0.93 -6.27 14.86
C TYR A 14 0.22 -5.43 14.30
N ALA A 15 -0.14 -4.32 13.67
CA ALA A 15 0.78 -3.25 13.27
C ALA A 15 0.22 -1.90 13.71
N ILE A 16 1.08 -1.06 14.27
CA ILE A 16 0.80 0.34 14.58
C ILE A 16 1.20 1.17 13.36
N LEU A 17 0.24 1.87 12.78
CA LEU A 17 0.43 2.68 11.57
C LEU A 17 0.80 4.11 11.96
N GLU A 18 1.79 4.65 11.27
CA GLU A 18 2.25 6.02 11.49
C GLU A 18 1.25 7.03 10.89
N PRO A 19 0.74 8.01 11.67
CA PRO A 19 -0.17 9.02 11.15
C PRO A 19 0.41 9.80 9.97
N GLY A 20 -0.46 10.15 9.02
CA GLY A 20 -0.06 10.90 7.82
C GLY A 20 0.56 10.04 6.71
N THR A 21 0.71 8.74 6.91
CA THR A 21 1.13 7.79 5.86
C THR A 21 -0.03 7.39 4.96
N ARG A 22 0.28 6.92 3.75
CA ARG A 22 -0.73 6.34 2.84
C ARG A 22 -1.36 5.10 3.43
N VAL A 23 -0.58 4.25 4.11
CA VAL A 23 -1.12 3.05 4.77
C VAL A 23 -2.12 3.45 5.87
N TYR A 24 -1.78 4.44 6.72
CA TYR A 24 -2.71 4.95 7.73
C TYR A 24 -4.01 5.50 7.11
N GLN A 25 -3.89 6.30 6.05
CA GLN A 25 -5.05 6.86 5.35
C GLN A 25 -5.92 5.77 4.71
N ALA A 26 -5.30 4.75 4.11
CA ALA A 26 -6.01 3.67 3.44
C ALA A 26 -6.86 2.85 4.42
N TYR A 27 -6.28 2.51 5.57
CA TYR A 27 -6.98 1.76 6.62
C TYR A 27 -7.95 2.62 7.42
N GLY A 28 -7.64 3.90 7.65
CA GLY A 28 -8.43 4.81 8.48
C GLY A 28 -8.35 4.52 9.98
N GLU A 29 -7.42 3.66 10.41
CA GLU A 29 -7.25 3.21 11.78
C GLU A 29 -5.77 3.21 12.19
N PRO A 30 -5.43 3.55 13.45
CA PRO A 30 -4.04 3.60 13.92
C PRO A 30 -3.42 2.22 14.16
N VAL A 31 -4.24 1.18 14.35
CA VAL A 31 -3.79 -0.18 14.65
C VAL A 31 -4.56 -1.16 13.80
N VAL A 32 -3.86 -2.01 13.06
CA VAL A 32 -4.46 -2.98 12.15
C VAL A 32 -3.96 -4.38 12.46
N SER A 33 -4.70 -5.41 12.05
CA SER A 33 -4.32 -6.81 12.22
C SER A 33 -4.29 -7.52 10.88
N GLU A 34 -3.15 -8.06 10.46
CA GLU A 34 -2.98 -8.73 9.18
C GLU A 34 -2.41 -10.14 9.31
N ARG A 35 -2.60 -10.98 8.29
CA ARG A 35 -2.09 -12.35 8.29
C ARG A 35 -0.66 -12.42 7.76
N HIS A 36 0.20 -13.15 8.44
CA HIS A 36 1.60 -13.36 8.05
C HIS A 36 1.89 -14.83 7.80
N ARG A 37 2.81 -15.09 6.88
CA ARG A 37 3.38 -16.41 6.63
C ARG A 37 4.81 -16.30 6.14
N HIS A 38 5.69 -15.75 6.97
CA HIS A 38 7.09 -15.52 6.62
C HIS A 38 8.02 -15.80 7.82
N ARG A 39 9.34 -15.80 7.58
CA ARG A 39 10.39 -16.04 8.60
C ARG A 39 11.44 -14.94 8.67
N TYR A 40 11.58 -14.17 7.59
CA TYR A 40 12.64 -13.20 7.45
C TYR A 40 12.07 -11.82 7.74
N GLU A 41 12.77 -11.11 8.61
CA GLU A 41 12.43 -9.76 9.05
C GLU A 41 13.46 -8.77 8.52
N LEU A 42 13.10 -7.49 8.48
CA LEU A 42 14.07 -6.44 8.23
C LEU A 42 15.14 -6.45 9.32
N ASN A 43 16.42 -6.42 8.93
CA ASN A 43 17.50 -6.23 9.89
C ASN A 43 17.42 -4.80 10.48
N ALA A 44 17.19 -4.70 11.79
CA ALA A 44 17.07 -3.44 12.51
C ALA A 44 18.28 -2.51 12.32
N GLN A 45 19.48 -3.05 12.07
CA GLN A 45 20.69 -2.26 11.79
C GLN A 45 20.64 -1.53 10.43
N LEU A 46 19.85 -2.03 9.47
CA LEU A 46 19.69 -1.41 8.15
C LEU A 46 18.59 -0.34 8.14
N LYS A 47 17.63 -0.39 9.08
CA LYS A 47 16.49 0.52 9.12
C LYS A 47 16.88 2.01 9.02
N PRO A 48 17.82 2.54 9.83
CA PRO A 48 18.18 3.96 9.74
C PRO A 48 18.77 4.36 8.39
N ARG A 49 19.52 3.45 7.74
CA ARG A 49 20.12 3.70 6.42
C ARG A 49 19.07 3.73 5.32
N LEU A 50 18.05 2.88 5.42
CA LEU A 50 16.94 2.86 4.47
C LEU A 50 16.06 4.09 4.64
N GLU A 51 15.76 4.51 5.87
CA GLU A 51 15.02 5.75 6.16
C GLU A 51 15.77 6.98 5.68
N ALA A 52 17.09 7.06 5.89
CA ALA A 52 17.91 8.13 5.35
C ALA A 52 17.94 8.17 3.81
N ALA A 53 17.67 7.04 3.15
CA ALA A 53 17.56 6.95 1.70
C ALA A 53 16.13 7.22 1.17
N GLY A 54 15.19 7.59 2.04
CA GLY A 54 13.82 7.96 1.68
C GLY A 54 12.78 6.84 1.84
N LEU A 55 13.16 5.65 2.32
CA LEU A 55 12.19 4.59 2.60
C LEU A 55 11.50 4.85 3.95
N ARG A 56 10.19 5.08 3.95
CA ARG A 56 9.45 5.31 5.18
C ARG A 56 8.96 3.99 5.78
N CYS A 57 9.30 3.71 7.04
CA CYS A 57 8.75 2.58 7.79
C CYS A 57 7.38 2.95 8.40
N SER A 58 6.33 2.92 7.57
CA SER A 58 4.99 3.42 7.89
C SER A 58 4.15 2.55 8.83
N GLY A 59 4.58 1.32 9.12
CA GLY A 59 3.90 0.46 10.08
C GLY A 59 4.85 -0.50 10.78
N LEU A 60 4.74 -0.57 12.10
CA LEU A 60 5.62 -1.37 12.96
C LEU A 60 4.81 -2.32 13.83
N SER A 61 5.42 -3.42 14.28
CA SER A 61 4.85 -4.24 15.34
C SER A 61 4.63 -3.43 16.63
N PRO A 62 3.77 -3.86 17.57
CA PRO A 62 3.46 -3.09 18.78
C PRO A 62 4.68 -2.81 19.67
N ASP A 63 5.66 -3.72 19.68
CA ASP A 63 6.95 -3.54 20.36
C ASP A 63 7.96 -2.68 19.57
N ARG A 64 7.54 -2.19 18.39
CA ARG A 64 8.30 -1.36 17.44
C ARG A 64 9.57 -2.00 16.91
N ARG A 65 9.71 -3.33 17.03
CA ARG A 65 10.91 -4.06 16.61
C ARG A 65 10.88 -4.49 15.14
N LEU A 66 9.70 -4.84 14.64
CA LEU A 66 9.51 -5.37 13.29
C LEU A 66 8.85 -4.32 12.40
N VAL A 67 9.27 -4.27 11.14
CA VAL A 67 8.68 -3.39 10.12
C VAL A 67 7.66 -4.20 9.33
N GLU A 68 6.41 -3.81 9.43
CA GLU A 68 5.27 -4.52 8.82
C GLU A 68 4.81 -3.85 7.51
N PHE A 69 4.96 -2.53 7.43
CA PHE A 69 4.62 -1.70 6.28
C PHE A 69 5.72 -0.69 5.98
N ILE A 70 5.98 -0.48 4.69
CA ILE A 70 6.89 0.53 4.18
C ILE A 70 6.24 1.28 3.02
N GLU A 71 6.61 2.54 2.83
CA GLU A 71 6.16 3.35 1.69
C GLU A 71 7.23 4.33 1.19
N LEU A 72 7.00 4.91 0.02
CA LEU A 72 7.82 6.01 -0.52
C LEU A 72 6.97 7.26 -0.66
N ASP A 73 7.42 8.36 -0.07
CA ASP A 73 6.68 9.63 -0.08
C ASP A 73 6.61 10.27 -1.47
N ASP A 74 7.67 10.14 -2.28
CA ASP A 74 7.79 10.77 -3.61
C ASP A 74 7.12 9.97 -4.75
N HIS A 75 6.42 8.87 -4.46
CA HIS A 75 5.70 8.09 -5.45
C HIS A 75 4.18 8.20 -5.26
N PRO A 76 3.36 8.38 -6.31
CA PRO A 76 1.92 8.59 -6.17
C PRO A 76 1.23 7.55 -5.27
N PHE A 77 1.58 6.28 -5.45
CA PHE A 77 1.19 5.19 -4.56
C PHE A 77 2.25 4.09 -4.58
N TRP A 78 3.11 4.04 -3.57
CA TRP A 78 4.09 2.97 -3.37
C TRP A 78 4.00 2.50 -1.93
N VAL A 79 3.43 1.31 -1.74
CA VAL A 79 3.23 0.69 -0.43
C VAL A 79 3.65 -0.77 -0.56
N ALA A 80 4.40 -1.27 0.42
CA ALA A 80 4.72 -2.69 0.53
C ALA A 80 4.47 -3.18 1.96
N THR A 81 4.08 -4.44 2.07
CA THR A 81 3.84 -5.13 3.34
C THR A 81 4.36 -6.55 3.26
N GLN A 82 4.83 -7.08 4.38
CA GLN A 82 5.12 -8.52 4.50
C GLN A 82 3.88 -9.37 4.80
N ALA A 83 2.75 -8.73 5.10
CA ALA A 83 1.51 -9.43 5.39
C ALA A 83 0.78 -9.87 4.11
N HIS A 84 -0.34 -10.55 4.30
CA HIS A 84 -1.21 -11.10 3.25
C HIS A 84 -2.60 -10.45 3.28
N PRO A 85 -2.73 -9.20 2.80
CA PRO A 85 -4.01 -8.47 2.76
C PRO A 85 -5.07 -9.18 1.89
N GLU A 86 -4.64 -10.00 0.93
CA GLU A 86 -5.51 -10.79 0.05
C GLU A 86 -6.44 -11.72 0.82
N PHE A 87 -6.02 -12.25 1.97
CA PHE A 87 -6.85 -13.17 2.75
C PHE A 87 -8.02 -12.47 3.47
N LYS A 88 -7.94 -11.14 3.65
CA LYS A 88 -8.99 -10.33 4.28
C LYS A 88 -9.86 -9.57 3.28
N SER A 89 -9.51 -9.54 2.00
CA SER A 89 -10.34 -8.94 0.95
C SER A 89 -11.60 -9.78 0.69
N ARG A 90 -12.74 -9.12 0.45
CA ARG A 90 -14.02 -9.74 0.10
C ARG A 90 -14.68 -8.97 -1.07
N PRO A 91 -15.55 -9.58 -1.87
CA PRO A 91 -16.21 -8.90 -2.99
C PRO A 91 -17.01 -7.65 -2.58
N ASP A 92 -17.72 -7.71 -1.46
CA ASP A 92 -18.53 -6.63 -0.88
C ASP A 92 -17.73 -5.69 0.02
N ARG A 93 -16.50 -6.09 0.39
CA ARG A 93 -15.60 -5.32 1.24
C ARG A 93 -14.15 -5.51 0.77
N PRO A 94 -13.74 -4.83 -0.31
CA PRO A 94 -12.39 -4.93 -0.81
C PRO A 94 -11.40 -4.43 0.24
N HIS A 95 -10.26 -5.11 0.34
CA HIS A 95 -9.22 -4.68 1.27
C HIS A 95 -8.71 -3.28 0.92
N PRO A 96 -8.52 -2.36 1.89
CA PRO A 96 -8.22 -0.96 1.65
C PRO A 96 -6.98 -0.74 0.77
N LEU A 97 -5.91 -1.50 0.98
CA LEU A 97 -4.69 -1.39 0.17
C LEU A 97 -4.92 -1.69 -1.32
N PHE A 98 -5.79 -2.65 -1.67
CA PHE A 98 -6.09 -2.95 -3.07
C PHE A 98 -7.04 -1.91 -3.66
N ARG A 99 -8.05 -1.48 -2.89
CA ARG A 99 -8.96 -0.40 -3.29
C ARG A 99 -8.17 0.86 -3.66
N ASP A 100 -7.24 1.26 -2.81
CA ASP A 100 -6.51 2.53 -3.01
C ASP A 100 -5.41 2.41 -4.06
N LEU A 101 -4.82 1.21 -4.24
CA LEU A 101 -3.96 0.94 -5.40
C LEU A 101 -4.72 1.16 -6.72
N VAL A 102 -5.94 0.63 -6.82
CA VAL A 102 -6.78 0.80 -8.03
C VAL A 102 -7.18 2.26 -8.22
N HIS A 103 -7.56 2.98 -7.16
CA HIS A 103 -7.83 4.41 -7.25
C HIS A 103 -6.61 5.20 -7.74
N ALA A 104 -5.42 4.92 -7.21
CA ALA A 104 -4.19 5.56 -7.65
C ALA A 104 -3.86 5.26 -9.12
N ALA A 105 -4.11 4.02 -9.57
CA ALA A 105 -3.94 3.63 -10.97
C ALA A 105 -4.93 4.36 -11.89
N LEU A 106 -6.19 4.50 -11.48
CA LEU A 106 -7.22 5.25 -12.22
C LEU A 106 -6.86 6.73 -12.34
N ALA A 107 -6.50 7.38 -11.22
CA ALA A 107 -6.07 8.78 -11.22
C ALA A 107 -4.85 9.00 -12.13
N ARG A 108 -3.89 8.06 -12.11
CA ARG A 108 -2.72 8.09 -13.01
C ARG A 108 -3.12 7.96 -14.48
N HIS A 109 -4.11 7.11 -14.79
CA HIS A 109 -4.63 6.93 -16.14
C HIS A 109 -5.32 8.20 -16.64
N GLU A 110 -6.21 8.80 -15.85
CA GLU A 110 -6.90 10.05 -16.18
C GLU A 110 -5.94 11.21 -16.41
N ALA A 111 -4.93 11.36 -15.54
CA ALA A 111 -3.88 12.37 -15.69
C ALA A 111 -2.96 12.14 -16.91
N ARG A 112 -2.97 10.93 -17.49
CA ARG A 112 -2.20 10.58 -18.70
C ARG A 112 -2.98 10.70 -19.99
N ALA A 113 -4.31 10.76 -19.94
CA ALA A 113 -5.10 10.82 -21.15
C ALA A 113 -4.66 12.06 -21.96
N PRO A 114 -4.16 11.93 -23.20
CA PRO A 114 -4.13 13.08 -24.08
C PRO A 114 -5.58 13.57 -24.17
N HIS A 115 -5.78 14.88 -24.06
CA HIS A 115 -7.07 15.51 -24.31
C HIS A 115 -7.58 14.92 -25.64
N LEU A 116 -8.52 13.97 -25.58
CA LEU A 116 -9.15 13.45 -26.79
C LEU A 116 -9.80 14.68 -27.40
N VAL A 117 -9.33 15.07 -28.59
CA VAL A 117 -9.90 16.20 -29.32
C VAL A 117 -11.39 15.90 -29.42
N VAL A 118 -12.19 16.68 -28.70
CA VAL A 118 -13.63 16.70 -28.90
C VAL A 118 -13.81 17.21 -30.32
N VAL A 119 -14.11 16.31 -31.25
CA VAL A 119 -14.49 16.70 -32.59
C VAL A 119 -15.82 17.43 -32.42
N GLU A 120 -15.79 18.76 -32.49
CA GLU A 120 -17.00 19.56 -32.54
C GLU A 120 -17.91 18.98 -33.63
N GLN A 121 -19.17 18.70 -33.25
CA GLN A 121 -20.20 18.26 -34.18
C GLN A 121 -20.25 19.28 -35.32
N VAL A 122 -19.82 18.87 -36.51
CA VAL A 122 -19.96 19.67 -37.72
C VAL A 122 -21.46 19.90 -37.90
N GLY A 123 -21.88 21.16 -37.76
CA GLY A 123 -23.27 21.56 -37.86
C GLY A 123 -23.89 21.05 -39.16
N GLU A 124 -25.11 20.51 -39.05
CA GLU A 124 -25.90 20.15 -40.22
C GLU A 124 -26.08 21.38 -41.12
N PRO A 125 -25.96 21.24 -42.46
CA PRO A 125 -26.19 22.36 -43.35
C PRO A 125 -27.67 22.75 -43.26
N SER A 126 -27.91 24.03 -42.98
CA SER A 126 -29.22 24.66 -43.10
C SER A 126 -29.72 24.49 -44.54
N VAL A 127 -30.79 23.72 -44.70
CA VAL A 127 -31.57 23.66 -45.94
C VAL A 127 -32.69 24.69 -45.81
N ALA A 128 -32.71 25.61 -46.76
CA ALA A 128 -33.70 26.68 -46.93
C ALA A 128 -35.10 26.14 -47.28
#